data_AF-A0A1I3HAL6-F1
#
_entry.id   AF-A0A1I3HAL6-F1
#
_cell.length_a   1.000
_cell.length_b   1.000
_cell.length_c   1.000
_cell.angle_alpha   90.00
_cell.angle_beta   90.00
_cell.angle_gamma   90.00
#
_symmetry.space_group_name_H-M   'P 1'
#
loop_
_entity.id
_entity.type
_entity.pdbx_description
1 polymer ?
#
loop_
_entity_poly.entity_id
_entity_poly.type
_entity_poly.pdbx_seq_one_letter_code
_entity_poly.pdbx_strand_id
1 'polypeptide(L)'
;MNEPHTLPPRPRDRLYAVATLVLAVLLLPAALARRPGRARELACRWALRTRFPAEDLTGLTDGATAAFTAARTEALWRHGQLLGLTSGYRDPLVQQRMFDEEVRRSGSPAVARRLVLPPAESNHVKGIALDVRPYEGARWLEEHGARYDLYRIYDNEWWHFEYRPDSGGTPPRRRPHPGVVPVLEDGDQLDESSGTRGSRAAAIALAPASPRRVSAEWRNSCGSQPVPGRFSAVRSSSMARAWP
;
A
#
# COMPACT_ATOMS: atom_id res chain seq x y z
N MET A 1 8.00 -17.35 14.37
CA MET A 1 7.75 -16.57 13.14
C MET A 1 8.22 -17.42 11.99
N ASN A 2 7.31 -17.84 11.10
CA ASN A 2 7.71 -18.57 9.91
C ASN A 2 8.34 -17.56 8.95
N GLU A 3 9.64 -17.71 8.66
CA GLU A 3 10.26 -17.01 7.53
C GLU A 3 9.41 -17.28 6.28
N PRO A 4 9.00 -16.25 5.53
CA PRO A 4 8.27 -16.45 4.30
C PRO A 4 9.10 -17.35 3.38
N HIS A 5 8.44 -18.27 2.69
CA HIS A 5 9.07 -19.16 1.71
C HIS A 5 9.58 -18.35 0.52
N THR A 6 10.74 -17.72 0.70
CA THR A 6 11.45 -17.00 -0.34
C THR A 6 12.36 -17.99 -1.05
N LEU A 7 12.33 -17.96 -2.39
CA LEU A 7 13.30 -18.73 -3.16
C LEU A 7 14.69 -18.20 -2.83
N PRO A 8 15.70 -19.07 -2.59
CA PRO A 8 17.04 -18.61 -2.27
C PRO A 8 17.57 -17.73 -3.42
N PRO A 9 18.30 -16.64 -3.09
CA PRO A 9 18.81 -15.73 -4.10
C PRO A 9 19.73 -16.47 -5.06
N ARG A 10 19.49 -16.28 -6.36
CA ARG A 10 20.31 -16.92 -7.40
C ARG A 10 21.66 -16.20 -7.49
N PRO A 11 22.73 -16.85 -7.97
CA PRO A 11 24.03 -16.20 -8.15
C PRO A 11 23.97 -14.90 -8.97
N ARG A 12 23.10 -14.88 -10.00
CA ARG A 12 22.85 -13.67 -10.80
C ARG A 12 22.27 -12.50 -9.99
N ASP A 13 21.48 -12.76 -8.95
CA ASP A 13 20.85 -11.72 -8.15
C ASP A 13 21.91 -11.00 -7.30
N ARG A 14 22.88 -11.75 -6.77
CA ARG A 14 24.06 -11.20 -6.11
C ARG A 14 24.94 -10.39 -7.06
N LEU A 15 25.19 -10.92 -8.27
CA LEU A 15 25.96 -10.20 -9.29
C LEU A 15 25.30 -8.87 -9.64
N TYR A 16 23.99 -8.84 -9.87
CA TYR A 16 23.27 -7.61 -10.15
C TYR A 16 23.24 -6.66 -8.95
N ALA A 17 23.17 -7.18 -7.72
CA ALA A 17 23.26 -6.34 -6.54
C ALA A 17 24.63 -5.63 -6.47
N VAL A 18 25.73 -6.37 -6.59
CA VAL A 18 27.09 -5.83 -6.61
C VAL A 18 27.27 -4.83 -7.76
N ALA A 19 26.83 -5.19 -8.98
CA ALA A 19 26.92 -4.29 -10.13
C ALA A 19 26.16 -2.96 -9.90
N THR A 20 25.02 -3.01 -9.22
CA THR A 20 24.24 -1.80 -8.86
C THR A 20 25.00 -0.94 -7.86
N LEU A 21 25.63 -1.55 -6.84
CA LEU A 21 26.44 -0.83 -5.86
C LEU A 21 27.66 -0.16 -6.50
N VAL A 22 28.38 -0.89 -7.36
CA VAL A 22 29.52 -0.33 -8.11
C VAL A 22 29.06 0.82 -9.01
N LEU A 23 27.94 0.66 -9.72
CA LEU A 23 27.38 1.71 -10.56
C LEU A 23 27.04 2.97 -9.74
N ALA A 24 26.46 2.82 -8.54
CA ALA A 24 26.18 3.96 -7.67
C ALA A 24 27.45 4.73 -7.27
N VAL A 25 28.54 4.01 -6.97
CA VAL A 25 29.85 4.62 -6.67
C VAL A 25 30.42 5.34 -7.88
N LEU A 26 30.40 4.70 -9.06
CA LEU A 26 30.92 5.28 -10.30
C LEU A 26 30.15 6.53 -10.74
N LEU A 27 28.85 6.59 -10.44
CA LEU A 27 27.99 7.73 -10.76
C LEU A 27 28.10 8.88 -9.75
N LEU A 28 28.73 8.67 -8.59
CA LEU A 28 28.81 9.66 -7.53
C LEU A 28 29.53 10.96 -7.94
N PRO A 29 30.66 10.95 -8.68
CA PRO A 29 31.29 12.19 -9.15
C PRO A 29 30.39 13.02 -10.06
N ALA A 30 29.68 12.37 -10.98
CA ALA A 30 28.71 13.04 -11.85
C ALA A 30 27.51 13.59 -11.06
N ALA A 31 27.07 12.88 -10.02
CA ALA A 31 26.02 13.36 -9.13
C ALA A 31 26.46 14.56 -8.28
N LEU A 32 27.72 14.57 -7.80
CA LEU A 32 28.32 15.69 -7.07
C LEU A 32 28.39 16.94 -7.95
N ALA A 33 28.82 16.80 -9.21
CA ALA A 33 28.87 17.91 -10.16
C ALA A 33 27.48 18.51 -10.45
N ARG A 34 26.42 17.69 -10.44
CA ARG A 34 25.04 18.16 -10.71
C ARG A 34 24.31 18.70 -9.47
N ARG A 35 24.44 18.02 -8.32
CA ARG A 35 23.66 18.30 -7.09
C ARG A 35 24.50 17.95 -5.85
N PRO A 36 25.49 18.77 -5.45
CA PRO A 36 26.43 18.40 -4.38
C PRO A 36 25.75 18.02 -3.06
N GLY A 37 24.72 18.76 -2.64
CA GLY A 37 23.98 18.49 -1.40
C GLY A 37 23.08 17.24 -1.41
N ARG A 38 22.82 16.62 -2.58
CA ARG A 38 22.01 15.39 -2.71
C ARG A 38 22.68 14.36 -3.62
N ALA A 39 24.00 14.39 -3.74
CA ALA A 39 24.74 13.57 -4.70
C ALA A 39 24.54 12.07 -4.47
N ARG A 40 24.59 11.64 -3.21
CA ARG A 40 24.36 10.24 -2.81
C ARG A 40 22.98 9.74 -3.20
N GLU A 41 21.96 10.55 -2.95
CA GLU A 41 20.58 10.22 -3.35
C GLU A 41 20.45 10.14 -4.87
N LEU A 42 21.03 11.11 -5.60
CA LEU A 42 20.95 11.16 -7.05
C LEU A 42 21.66 9.98 -7.71
N ALA A 43 22.87 9.64 -7.25
CA ALA A 43 23.62 8.47 -7.72
C ALA A 43 22.90 7.16 -7.39
N CYS A 44 22.36 7.03 -6.18
CA CYS A 44 21.51 5.90 -5.78
C CYS A 44 20.30 5.76 -6.72
N ARG A 45 19.57 6.84 -6.97
CA ARG A 45 18.42 6.86 -7.89
C ARG A 45 18.80 6.39 -9.29
N TRP A 46 19.90 6.90 -9.85
CA TRP A 46 20.33 6.49 -11.18
C TRP A 46 20.71 5.00 -11.25
N ALA A 47 21.47 4.50 -10.27
CA ALA A 47 21.83 3.08 -10.21
C ALA A 47 20.60 2.17 -10.05
N LEU A 48 19.67 2.53 -9.16
CA LEU A 48 18.43 1.78 -8.94
C LEU A 48 17.52 1.77 -10.17
N ARG A 49 17.46 2.85 -10.95
CA ARG A 49 16.71 2.86 -12.22
C ARG A 49 17.24 1.84 -13.23
N THR A 50 18.55 1.59 -13.24
CA THR A 50 19.14 0.52 -14.07
C THR A 50 18.76 -0.87 -13.54
N ARG A 51 18.72 -1.05 -12.21
CA ARG A 51 18.39 -2.32 -11.57
C ARG A 51 16.89 -2.67 -11.64
N PHE A 52 16.03 -1.66 -11.56
CA PHE A 52 14.58 -1.74 -11.49
C PHE A 52 13.93 -0.83 -12.54
N PRO A 53 14.07 -1.12 -13.84
CA PRO A 53 13.63 -0.20 -14.91
C PRO A 53 12.11 -0.02 -15.00
N ALA A 54 11.33 -0.96 -14.47
CA ALA A 54 9.86 -0.90 -14.41
C ALA A 54 9.33 -0.32 -13.08
N GLU A 55 10.20 0.18 -12.21
CA GLU A 55 9.80 0.86 -10.98
C GLU A 55 9.07 2.17 -11.29
N ASP A 56 7.93 2.40 -10.63
CA ASP A 56 7.18 3.65 -10.71
C ASP A 56 6.76 4.13 -9.32
N LEU A 57 7.11 5.38 -8.99
CA LEU A 57 6.76 6.06 -7.74
C LEU A 57 5.66 7.10 -7.96
N THR A 58 5.18 7.28 -9.19
CA THR A 58 4.16 8.28 -9.53
C THR A 58 2.88 8.02 -8.75
N GLY A 59 2.27 9.08 -8.22
CA GLY A 59 1.03 9.02 -7.43
C GLY A 59 1.22 8.69 -5.96
N LEU A 60 2.43 8.33 -5.52
CA LEU A 60 2.74 8.35 -4.09
C LEU A 60 2.64 9.79 -3.56
N THR A 61 2.22 9.93 -2.30
CA THR A 61 2.29 11.22 -1.61
C THR A 61 3.73 11.72 -1.54
N ASP A 62 3.92 13.04 -1.42
CA ASP A 62 5.26 13.63 -1.30
C ASP A 62 6.02 13.07 -0.09
N GLY A 63 5.31 12.88 1.04
CA GLY A 63 5.86 12.27 2.25
C GLY A 63 6.33 10.84 2.03
N ALA A 64 5.49 9.97 1.45
CA ALA A 64 5.87 8.59 1.15
C ALA A 64 7.04 8.51 0.16
N THR A 65 7.04 9.36 -0.87
CA THR A 65 8.13 9.45 -1.86
C THR A 65 9.44 9.87 -1.22
N ALA A 66 9.40 10.89 -0.35
CA ALA A 66 10.57 11.39 0.36
C ALA A 66 11.11 10.35 1.36
N ALA A 67 10.24 9.74 2.16
CA ALA A 67 10.58 8.68 3.11
C ALA A 67 11.24 7.49 2.43
N PHE A 68 10.63 6.94 1.39
CA PHE A 68 11.17 5.79 0.66
C PHE A 68 12.49 6.14 -0.05
N THR A 69 12.61 7.35 -0.59
CA THR A 69 13.87 7.83 -1.20
C THR A 69 14.99 7.95 -0.18
N ALA A 70 14.70 8.45 1.03
CA ALA A 70 15.68 8.57 2.10
C ALA A 70 16.09 7.18 2.64
N ALA A 71 15.13 6.27 2.80
CA ALA A 71 15.35 4.89 3.23
C ALA A 71 16.27 4.14 2.26
N ARG A 72 15.94 4.10 0.96
CA ARG A 72 16.76 3.39 -0.02
C ARG A 72 18.14 4.01 -0.23
N THR A 73 18.27 5.32 -0.01
CA THR A 73 19.57 5.99 -0.07
C THR A 73 20.47 5.52 1.07
N GLU A 74 19.96 5.49 2.31
CA GLU A 74 20.76 4.97 3.42
C GLU A 74 21.07 3.49 3.26
N ALA A 75 20.06 2.68 2.94
CA ALA A 75 20.21 1.24 2.77
C ALA A 75 21.36 0.93 1.80
N LEU A 76 21.40 1.61 0.66
CA LEU A 76 22.44 1.43 -0.34
C LEU A 76 23.82 1.85 0.19
N TRP A 77 23.94 3.07 0.73
CA TRP A 77 25.25 3.65 1.05
C TRP A 77 25.87 3.14 2.35
N ARG A 78 25.05 2.77 3.34
CA ARG A 78 25.55 2.31 4.64
C ARG A 78 25.50 0.80 4.82
N HIS A 79 24.57 0.13 4.15
CA HIS A 79 24.33 -1.30 4.36
C HIS A 79 24.50 -2.14 3.09
N GLY A 80 24.80 -1.52 1.94
CA GLY A 80 24.87 -2.22 0.66
C GLY A 80 23.55 -2.85 0.23
N GLN A 81 22.43 -2.44 0.84
CA GLN A 81 21.13 -3.04 0.62
C GLN A 81 20.34 -2.25 -0.43
N LEU A 82 19.77 -2.98 -1.39
CA LEU A 82 18.94 -2.39 -2.44
C LEU A 82 17.48 -2.47 -2.04
N LEU A 83 16.78 -1.34 -2.16
CA LEU A 83 15.33 -1.23 -2.02
C LEU A 83 14.76 -0.77 -3.36
N GLY A 84 13.91 -1.59 -3.94
CA GLY A 84 13.12 -1.29 -5.13
C GLY A 84 11.63 -1.42 -4.84
N LEU A 85 10.82 -0.77 -5.65
CA LEU A 85 9.38 -0.82 -5.58
C LEU A 85 8.84 -1.71 -6.70
N THR A 86 7.87 -2.54 -6.37
CA THR A 86 7.10 -3.32 -7.34
C THR A 86 5.75 -2.68 -7.61
N SER A 87 5.08 -2.18 -6.57
CA SER A 87 3.83 -1.43 -6.68
C SER A 87 3.79 -0.32 -5.65
N GLY A 88 3.49 0.90 -6.10
CA GLY A 88 3.24 2.08 -5.26
C GLY A 88 1.77 2.48 -5.35
N TYR A 89 1.50 3.70 -5.82
CA TYR A 89 0.12 4.14 -6.04
C TYR A 89 -0.64 3.25 -7.03
N ARG A 90 -1.94 3.07 -6.78
CA ARG A 90 -2.84 2.33 -7.67
C ARG A 90 -4.09 3.13 -7.95
N ASP A 91 -4.42 3.26 -9.23
CA ASP A 91 -5.66 3.90 -9.67
C ASP A 91 -6.91 3.21 -9.07
N PRO A 92 -7.91 3.96 -8.58
CA PRO A 92 -9.12 3.38 -7.97
C PRO A 92 -9.86 2.41 -8.87
N LEU A 93 -9.94 2.65 -10.19
CA LEU A 93 -10.64 1.77 -11.13
C LEU A 93 -9.84 0.48 -11.40
N VAL A 94 -8.51 0.54 -11.33
CA VAL A 94 -7.68 -0.67 -11.36
C VAL A 94 -7.87 -1.47 -10.09
N GLN A 95 -7.87 -0.83 -8.92
CA GLN A 95 -8.13 -1.49 -7.64
C GLN A 95 -9.53 -2.13 -7.60
N GLN A 96 -10.56 -1.47 -8.12
CA GLN A 96 -11.92 -2.01 -8.17
C GLN A 96 -11.96 -3.28 -9.02
N ARG A 97 -11.35 -3.25 -10.21
CA ARG A 97 -11.28 -4.43 -11.10
C ARG A 97 -10.56 -5.61 -10.44
N MET A 98 -9.47 -5.36 -9.71
CA MET A 98 -8.77 -6.41 -8.95
C MET A 98 -9.66 -6.99 -7.85
N PHE A 99 -10.40 -6.13 -7.13
CA PHE A 99 -11.32 -6.56 -6.09
C PHE A 99 -12.45 -7.41 -6.67
N ASP A 100 -13.10 -6.96 -7.74
CA ASP A 100 -14.21 -7.68 -8.38
C ASP A 100 -13.78 -9.04 -8.94
N GLU A 101 -12.57 -9.14 -9.49
CA GLU A 101 -11.97 -10.41 -9.89
C GLU A 101 -11.80 -11.36 -8.70
N GLU A 102 -11.28 -10.87 -7.59
CA GLU A 102 -11.07 -11.72 -6.41
C GLU A 102 -12.39 -12.11 -5.74
N VAL A 103 -13.41 -11.26 -5.79
CA VAL A 103 -14.79 -11.60 -5.40
C VAL A 103 -15.31 -12.75 -6.27
N ARG A 104 -15.15 -12.67 -7.59
CA ARG A 104 -15.57 -13.75 -8.50
C ARG A 104 -14.84 -15.06 -8.23
N ARG A 105 -13.55 -15.01 -7.92
CA ARG A 105 -12.72 -16.20 -7.64
C ARG A 105 -13.03 -16.84 -6.30
N SER A 106 -13.18 -16.03 -5.26
CA SER A 106 -13.43 -16.50 -3.89
C SER A 106 -14.91 -16.80 -3.60
N GLY A 107 -15.82 -16.26 -4.42
CA GLY A 107 -17.27 -16.36 -4.23
C GLY A 107 -17.80 -15.49 -3.07
N SER A 108 -16.96 -14.70 -2.41
CA SER A 108 -17.37 -13.89 -1.26
C SER A 108 -16.54 -12.61 -1.11
N PRO A 109 -17.17 -11.42 -1.06
CA PRO A 109 -16.47 -10.18 -0.75
C PRO A 109 -15.70 -10.22 0.57
N ALA A 110 -16.21 -10.91 1.58
CA ALA A 110 -15.53 -11.03 2.87
C ALA A 110 -14.24 -11.86 2.79
N VAL A 111 -14.22 -12.90 1.94
CA VAL A 111 -13.01 -13.70 1.68
C VAL A 111 -12.05 -12.92 0.79
N ALA A 112 -12.55 -12.27 -0.27
CA ALA A 112 -11.75 -11.45 -1.17
C ALA A 112 -10.99 -10.34 -0.44
N ARG A 113 -11.61 -9.69 0.55
CA ARG A 113 -10.99 -8.64 1.39
C ARG A 113 -9.72 -9.09 2.12
N ARG A 114 -9.53 -10.41 2.31
CA ARG A 114 -8.31 -10.96 2.93
C ARG A 114 -7.09 -10.92 2.01
N LEU A 115 -7.31 -10.71 0.71
CA LEU A 115 -6.30 -10.74 -0.34
C LEU A 115 -6.22 -9.43 -1.11
N VAL A 116 -7.38 -8.82 -1.40
CA VAL A 116 -7.49 -7.55 -2.15
C VAL A 116 -8.52 -6.68 -1.45
N LEU A 117 -8.13 -5.45 -1.07
CA LEU A 117 -9.05 -4.48 -0.49
C LEU A 117 -9.88 -3.77 -1.58
N PRO A 118 -11.12 -3.35 -1.28
CA PRO A 118 -11.87 -2.44 -2.15
C PRO A 118 -11.16 -1.06 -2.22
N PRO A 119 -11.45 -0.23 -3.25
CA PRO A 119 -10.74 1.04 -3.46
C PRO A 119 -10.74 1.98 -2.27
N ALA A 120 -11.87 2.10 -1.55
CA ALA A 120 -12.00 3.01 -0.40
C ALA A 120 -11.08 2.63 0.78
N GLU A 121 -10.64 1.37 0.85
CA GLU A 121 -9.85 0.85 1.96
C GLU A 121 -8.37 0.68 1.60
N SER A 122 -8.03 0.62 0.30
CA SER A 122 -6.67 0.38 -0.17
C SER A 122 -5.76 1.57 0.05
N ASN A 123 -4.68 1.38 0.81
CA ASN A 123 -3.67 2.42 1.04
C ASN A 123 -2.75 2.65 -0.18
N HIS A 124 -2.75 1.73 -1.17
CA HIS A 124 -2.18 2.00 -2.49
C HIS A 124 -2.95 3.08 -3.23
N VAL A 125 -4.29 3.10 -3.11
CA VAL A 125 -5.12 4.16 -3.72
C VAL A 125 -4.87 5.52 -3.06
N LYS A 126 -4.49 5.52 -1.78
CA LYS A 126 -4.13 6.74 -1.05
C LYS A 126 -2.70 7.22 -1.31
N GLY A 127 -1.89 6.47 -2.06
CA GLY A 127 -0.50 6.83 -2.35
C GLY A 127 0.45 6.76 -1.15
N ILE A 128 0.11 5.96 -0.13
CA ILE A 128 0.94 5.80 1.08
C ILE A 128 1.44 4.36 1.28
N ALA A 129 1.05 3.42 0.42
CA ALA A 129 1.52 2.03 0.48
C ALA A 129 2.61 1.73 -0.56
N LEU A 130 3.52 0.82 -0.18
CA LEU A 130 4.73 0.46 -0.92
C LEU A 130 4.92 -1.06 -0.85
N ASP A 131 4.83 -1.75 -2.00
CA ASP A 131 5.21 -3.16 -2.11
C ASP A 131 6.68 -3.27 -2.52
N VAL A 132 7.54 -3.54 -1.53
CA VAL A 132 9.01 -3.45 -1.60
C VAL A 132 9.65 -4.78 -2.03
N ARG A 133 10.73 -4.66 -2.80
CA ARG A 133 11.58 -5.77 -3.27
C ARG A 133 13.07 -5.38 -3.22
N PRO A 134 14.00 -6.34 -3.30
CA PRO A 134 13.81 -7.77 -3.06
C PRO A 134 13.53 -8.04 -1.57
N TYR A 135 13.42 -9.32 -1.19
CA TYR A 135 13.18 -9.72 0.20
C TYR A 135 14.17 -9.11 1.18
N GLU A 136 15.46 -9.10 0.83
CA GLU A 136 16.50 -8.53 1.69
C GLU A 136 16.31 -7.02 1.88
N GLY A 137 15.76 -6.33 0.88
CA GLY A 137 15.43 -4.90 0.96
C GLY A 137 14.22 -4.64 1.85
N ALA A 138 13.18 -5.48 1.72
CA ALA A 138 12.02 -5.45 2.60
C ALA A 138 12.40 -5.75 4.06
N ARG A 139 13.23 -6.78 4.30
CA ARG A 139 13.75 -7.12 5.63
C ARG A 139 14.53 -5.96 6.25
N TRP A 140 15.42 -5.33 5.50
CA TRP A 140 16.12 -4.14 5.98
C TRP A 140 15.16 -3.01 6.34
N LEU A 141 14.11 -2.81 5.54
CA LEU A 141 13.09 -1.79 5.81
C LEU A 141 12.22 -2.14 7.01
N GLU A 142 11.97 -3.41 7.30
CA GLU A 142 11.30 -3.85 8.54
C GLU A 142 12.13 -3.49 9.78
N GLU A 143 13.46 -3.68 9.71
CA GLU A 143 14.38 -3.39 10.81
C GLU A 143 14.65 -1.88 11.00
N HIS A 144 14.71 -1.11 9.91
CA HIS A 144 15.20 0.28 9.94
C HIS A 144 14.13 1.32 9.56
N GLY A 145 12.96 0.89 9.09
CA GLY A 145 11.94 1.75 8.47
C GLY A 145 11.26 2.73 9.40
N ALA A 146 11.22 2.45 10.71
CA ALA A 146 10.57 3.30 11.71
C ALA A 146 11.10 4.75 11.71
N ARG A 147 12.41 4.94 11.47
CA ARG A 147 13.05 6.27 11.39
C ARG A 147 12.61 7.10 10.16
N TYR A 148 11.90 6.47 9.24
CA TYR A 148 11.35 7.06 8.01
C TYR A 148 9.82 7.00 8.00
N ASP A 149 9.20 6.58 9.11
CA ASP A 149 7.77 6.33 9.20
C ASP A 149 7.26 5.29 8.20
N LEU A 150 8.10 4.32 7.83
CA LEU A 150 7.76 3.22 6.94
C LEU A 150 7.64 1.93 7.75
N TYR A 151 6.44 1.35 7.76
CA TYR A 151 6.12 0.22 8.62
C TYR A 151 5.49 -0.92 7.84
N ARG A 152 5.93 -2.15 8.10
CA ARG A 152 5.25 -3.35 7.61
C ARG A 152 3.93 -3.53 8.37
N ILE A 153 2.83 -3.66 7.65
CA ILE A 153 1.49 -3.69 8.25
C ILE A 153 0.92 -5.10 8.39
N TYR A 154 1.25 -6.01 7.46
CA TYR A 154 0.67 -7.35 7.44
C TYR A 154 1.71 -8.44 7.72
N ASP A 155 1.33 -9.42 8.55
CA ASP A 155 2.18 -10.57 8.88
C ASP A 155 2.34 -11.51 7.66
N ASN A 156 1.29 -11.68 6.85
CA ASN A 156 1.35 -12.51 5.64
C ASN A 156 1.99 -11.82 4.42
N GLU A 157 2.18 -10.50 4.44
CA GLU A 157 2.75 -9.73 3.31
C GLU A 157 4.07 -9.07 3.72
N TRP A 158 5.17 -9.83 3.64
CA TRP A 158 6.50 -9.31 3.98
C TRP A 158 6.97 -8.14 3.12
N TRP A 159 6.39 -7.99 1.93
CA TRP A 159 6.70 -6.92 1.00
C TRP A 159 5.93 -5.63 1.27
N HIS A 160 4.83 -5.65 2.04
CA HIS A 160 3.90 -4.53 2.11
C HIS A 160 4.22 -3.57 3.27
N PHE A 161 4.56 -2.33 2.91
CA PHE A 161 4.87 -1.24 3.85
C PHE A 161 3.93 -0.06 3.63
N GLU A 162 3.69 0.70 4.70
CA GLU A 162 2.92 1.94 4.64
C GLU A 162 3.66 3.10 5.30
N TYR A 163 3.53 4.29 4.71
CA TYR A 163 3.99 5.56 5.26
C TYR A 163 2.99 6.07 6.31
N ARG A 164 3.42 6.17 7.57
CA ARG A 164 2.58 6.50 8.73
C ARG A 164 3.28 7.52 9.66
N PRO A 165 3.44 8.79 9.24
CA PRO A 165 4.18 9.81 9.99
C PRO A 165 3.58 10.13 11.36
N ASP A 166 2.27 9.91 11.53
CA ASP A 166 1.56 10.19 12.77
C ASP A 166 1.78 9.12 13.86
N SER A 167 2.60 8.09 13.60
CA SER A 167 2.86 7.00 14.56
C SER A 167 3.91 7.36 15.62
N GLY A 168 4.53 8.55 15.53
CA GLY A 168 5.53 9.02 16.50
C GLY A 168 6.74 8.10 16.63
N GLY A 169 7.16 7.45 15.54
CA GLY A 169 8.26 6.48 15.54
C GLY A 169 7.92 5.11 16.15
N THR A 170 6.69 4.88 16.59
CA THR A 170 6.25 3.59 17.15
C THR A 170 5.57 2.76 16.06
N PRO A 171 6.08 1.56 15.73
CA PRO A 171 5.44 0.70 14.76
C PRO A 171 4.00 0.34 15.15
N PRO A 172 3.01 0.51 14.26
CA PRO A 172 1.66 0.04 14.52
C PRO A 172 1.65 -1.48 14.67
N ARG A 173 0.70 -2.00 15.47
CA ARG A 173 0.52 -3.45 15.62
C ARG A 173 0.22 -4.06 14.25
N ARG A 174 1.03 -5.05 13.85
CA ARG A 174 0.81 -5.80 12.61
C ARG A 174 -0.51 -6.57 12.66
N ARG A 175 -1.13 -6.67 11.49
CA ARG A 175 -2.37 -7.43 11.27
C ARG A 175 -2.03 -8.74 10.58
N PRO A 176 -2.77 -9.83 10.84
CA PRO A 176 -2.52 -11.10 10.16
C PRO A 176 -2.58 -11.02 8.63
N HIS A 177 -3.55 -10.25 8.10
CA HIS A 177 -3.78 -10.04 6.67
C HIS A 177 -4.61 -8.76 6.42
N PRO A 178 -4.74 -8.30 5.16
CA PRO A 178 -5.67 -7.23 4.79
C PRO A 178 -7.12 -7.54 5.18
N GLY A 179 -7.94 -6.52 5.43
CA GLY A 179 -9.38 -6.71 5.65
C GLY A 179 -9.78 -7.25 7.03
N VAL A 180 -8.82 -7.40 7.97
CA VAL A 180 -9.14 -7.57 9.39
C VAL A 180 -9.82 -6.30 9.90
N VAL A 181 -11.07 -6.45 10.33
CA VAL A 181 -11.79 -5.39 11.04
C VAL A 181 -11.18 -5.30 12.44
N PRO A 182 -10.82 -4.11 12.95
CA PRO A 182 -10.45 -3.98 14.36
C PRO A 182 -11.60 -4.53 15.19
N VAL A 183 -11.33 -5.56 15.99
CA VAL A 183 -12.24 -5.93 17.06
C VAL A 183 -12.22 -4.72 17.99
N LEU A 184 -13.33 -3.96 18.04
CA LEU A 184 -13.55 -3.05 19.14
C LEU A 184 -13.48 -3.94 20.38
N GLU A 185 -12.48 -3.73 21.23
CA GLU A 185 -12.43 -4.36 22.55
C GLU A 185 -13.51 -3.70 23.41
N ASP A 186 -14.77 -3.99 23.07
CA ASP A 186 -15.91 -3.70 23.89
C ASP A 186 -16.10 -4.94 24.76
N GLY A 187 -15.53 -4.86 25.97
CA GLY A 187 -15.86 -5.80 27.03
C GLY A 187 -17.33 -5.62 27.37
N ASP A 188 -18.18 -6.51 26.86
CA ASP A 188 -19.41 -6.90 27.52
C ASP A 188 -19.65 -8.38 27.28
N GLN A 189 -19.26 -9.14 28.29
CA GLN A 189 -19.55 -10.55 28.45
C GLN A 189 -21.05 -10.67 28.75
N LEU A 190 -21.86 -10.90 27.71
CA LEU A 190 -23.25 -11.33 27.92
C LEU A 190 -23.22 -12.77 28.45
N ASP A 191 -23.30 -12.88 29.77
CA ASP A 191 -23.69 -14.09 30.50
C ASP A 191 -25.11 -14.47 30.07
N GLU A 192 -25.20 -15.51 29.24
CA GLU A 192 -26.42 -16.30 29.09
C GLU A 192 -26.61 -17.16 30.34
N SER A 193 -27.22 -16.60 31.38
CA SER A 193 -27.91 -17.42 32.38
C SER A 193 -29.02 -16.66 33.10
N SER A 194 -30.13 -17.38 33.28
CA SER A 194 -31.33 -17.06 34.07
C SER A 194 -32.43 -16.22 33.42
N GLY A 195 -33.47 -16.91 32.96
CA GLY A 195 -34.80 -16.34 32.79
C GLY A 195 -35.55 -16.26 34.12
N THR A 196 -36.34 -15.21 34.34
CA THR A 196 -37.80 -15.27 34.60
C THR A 196 -38.40 -13.90 34.94
N ARG A 197 -39.55 -13.62 34.30
CA ARG A 197 -40.72 -12.82 34.73
C ARG A 197 -40.53 -11.41 35.32
N GLY A 198 -41.12 -10.44 34.61
CA GLY A 198 -42.31 -9.75 35.14
C GLY A 198 -42.23 -8.25 35.42
N SER A 199 -42.85 -7.48 34.51
CA SER A 199 -43.79 -6.38 34.82
C SER A 199 -43.24 -5.04 35.34
N ARG A 200 -43.27 -3.97 34.53
CA ARG A 200 -44.36 -2.96 34.52
C ARG A 200 -44.07 -1.79 33.56
N ALA A 201 -45.17 -1.22 33.09
CA ALA A 201 -45.28 -0.15 32.12
C ALA A 201 -44.79 1.22 32.61
N ALA A 202 -44.32 2.05 31.67
CA ALA A 202 -44.57 3.49 31.66
C ALA A 202 -44.73 3.94 30.20
N ALA A 203 -45.96 4.30 29.84
CA ALA A 203 -46.33 4.91 28.59
C ALA A 203 -46.16 6.44 28.69
N ILE A 204 -45.51 7.04 27.69
CA ILE A 204 -45.72 8.45 27.32
C ILE A 204 -45.83 8.50 25.78
N ALA A 205 -47.04 8.70 25.29
CA ALA A 205 -47.37 9.21 23.95
C ALA A 205 -47.33 10.76 24.00
N LEU A 206 -47.25 11.59 22.96
CA LEU A 206 -47.51 11.58 21.52
C LEU A 206 -46.80 12.88 20.99
N ALA A 207 -46.23 13.02 19.79
CA ALA A 207 -46.92 13.33 18.53
C ALA A 207 -45.88 13.82 17.46
N PRO A 208 -46.23 13.85 16.16
CA PRO A 208 -45.30 13.63 15.05
C PRO A 208 -44.90 14.88 14.24
N ALA A 209 -43.76 14.84 13.53
CA ALA A 209 -43.41 15.80 12.49
C ALA A 209 -43.55 15.17 11.09
N SER A 210 -44.32 15.86 10.26
CA SER A 210 -44.72 15.50 8.88
C SER A 210 -43.58 15.66 7.86
N PRO A 211 -43.64 14.99 6.68
CA PRO A 211 -42.53 14.92 5.74
C PRO A 211 -42.53 16.09 4.74
N ARG A 212 -41.36 16.72 4.52
CA ARG A 212 -41.17 17.63 3.40
C ARG A 212 -40.79 16.84 2.15
N ARG A 213 -41.70 16.83 1.16
CA ARG A 213 -41.38 16.62 -0.26
C ARG A 213 -40.47 17.76 -0.74
N VAL A 214 -39.40 17.42 -1.43
CA VAL A 214 -38.81 18.31 -2.44
C VAL A 214 -38.58 17.49 -3.71
N SER A 215 -39.13 18.01 -4.79
CA SER A 215 -39.26 17.41 -6.11
C SER A 215 -37.94 17.33 -6.86
N ALA A 216 -37.86 16.35 -7.76
CA ALA A 216 -36.83 16.22 -8.77
C ALA A 216 -36.91 17.34 -9.82
N GLU A 217 -35.80 18.01 -10.11
CA GLU A 217 -35.51 18.67 -11.38
C GLU A 217 -33.99 18.65 -11.61
N TRP A 218 -33.47 17.62 -12.28
CA TRP A 218 -32.18 17.71 -12.97
C TRP A 218 -32.47 17.88 -14.46
N ARG A 219 -32.40 19.13 -14.90
CA ARG A 219 -32.48 19.53 -16.31
C ARG A 219 -31.13 19.30 -16.98
N ASN A 220 -31.20 18.66 -18.15
CA ASN A 220 -30.13 18.55 -19.14
C ASN A 220 -29.69 19.92 -19.67
N SER A 221 -28.37 20.15 -19.78
CA SER A 221 -27.74 20.79 -20.96
C SER A 221 -26.22 20.94 -20.84
N CYS A 222 -25.59 20.98 -22.03
CA CYS A 222 -24.18 21.15 -22.37
C CYS A 222 -23.38 19.83 -22.39
N GLY A 223 -22.73 19.43 -23.47
CA GLY A 223 -22.48 20.11 -24.74
C GLY A 223 -21.38 19.30 -25.43
N SER A 224 -21.66 18.84 -26.63
CA SER A 224 -20.77 18.04 -27.46
C SER A 224 -19.54 18.84 -27.86
N GLN A 225 -18.33 18.30 -27.69
CA GLN A 225 -17.21 18.43 -28.65
C GLN A 225 -16.22 17.25 -28.52
N PRO A 226 -15.66 16.75 -29.63
CA PRO A 226 -14.83 15.54 -29.67
C PRO A 226 -13.34 15.86 -29.53
N VAL A 227 -12.57 14.97 -28.89
CA VAL A 227 -11.11 14.98 -28.93
C VAL A 227 -10.61 13.59 -29.36
N PRO A 228 -9.72 13.47 -30.36
CA PRO A 228 -9.46 12.22 -31.05
C PRO A 228 -8.60 11.26 -30.23
N GLY A 229 -8.91 9.98 -30.37
CA GLY A 229 -8.30 8.89 -29.65
C GLY A 229 -6.85 8.58 -30.04
N ARG A 230 -6.11 8.15 -29.03
CA ARG A 230 -5.06 7.13 -29.14
C ARG A 230 -5.23 6.18 -27.96
N PHE A 231 -6.10 5.18 -28.14
CA PHE A 231 -6.14 4.01 -27.26
C PHE A 231 -4.90 3.17 -27.57
N SER A 232 -3.89 3.27 -26.72
CA SER A 232 -2.87 2.23 -26.64
C SER A 232 -3.44 1.14 -25.73
N ALA A 233 -3.76 0.00 -26.32
CA ALA A 233 -4.23 -1.18 -25.62
C ALA A 233 -3.13 -1.69 -24.67
N VAL A 234 -3.20 -1.29 -23.40
CA VAL A 234 -2.41 -1.94 -22.35
C VAL A 234 -3.03 -3.31 -22.15
N ARG A 235 -2.31 -4.35 -22.59
CA ARG A 235 -2.60 -5.75 -22.30
C ARG A 235 -2.76 -5.90 -20.79
N SER A 236 -4.00 -6.13 -20.36
CA SER A 236 -4.31 -6.55 -19.00
C SER A 236 -3.79 -7.97 -18.81
N SER A 237 -2.54 -8.10 -18.39
CA SER A 237 -2.05 -9.35 -17.80
C SER A 237 -2.47 -9.36 -16.34
N SER A 238 -3.22 -10.39 -15.96
CA SER A 238 -3.59 -10.76 -14.59
C SER A 238 -2.42 -10.55 -13.62
N MET A 239 -2.43 -9.43 -12.88
CA MET A 239 -1.42 -9.08 -11.88
C MET A 239 -1.64 -9.77 -10.52
N ALA A 240 -2.73 -10.55 -10.37
CA ALA A 240 -3.04 -11.26 -9.13
C ALA A 240 -2.10 -12.45 -8.83
N ARG A 241 -1.07 -12.69 -9.66
CA ARG A 241 -0.03 -13.72 -9.43
C ARG A 241 1.39 -13.17 -9.51
N ALA A 242 1.62 -11.92 -9.12
CA ALA A 242 2.97 -11.36 -9.09
C ALA A 242 3.73 -11.60 -7.78
N TRP A 243 3.09 -12.19 -6.77
CA TRP A 243 3.68 -12.39 -5.45
C TRP A 243 3.55 -13.86 -5.03
N PRO A 244 4.63 -14.46 -4.49
CA PRO A 244 4.62 -15.83 -3.98
C PRO A 244 3.70 -16.01 -2.78
#